data_AF-T0LAH9-F1
#
_entry.id   AF-T0LAH9-F1
#
_cell.length_a   1.000
_cell.length_b   1.000
_cell.length_c   1.000
_cell.angle_alpha   90.00
_cell.angle_beta   90.00
_cell.angle_gamma   90.00
#
_symmetry.space_group_name_H-M   'P 1'
#
loop_
_entity.id
_entity.type
_entity.pdbx_description
1 polymer ?
#
loop_
_entity_poly.entity_id
_entity_poly.type
_entity_poly.pdbx_seq_one_letter_code
_entity_poly.pdbx_strand_id
1 'polypeptide(L)'
;MLTFKKKIELIKNLKTDTINLSNIDKYIEYMNHKIITKPIFKKIIFTLIDLDVYISSIYDSISEEDWNDIIISYDTPIDNPLYGIIREKIQLFIVIYEKVDGYIKNIKTSVLLDCFSKIPFYKTSTIQFLFFRLGLIRPKAVLYFYLENIKSNPIVYIPFFTSFVARCDIASYDAIYEYVDYVKQLKKGTSLNYVLATQGLLYICCFKRDIINKCVGIFNYVFNNDIYKLMNSFLVETFCELFDYKFKNFESLENFSLYTFPFDKSIFQKIRNLYKDKYIEFKK
;
A
#
# COMPACT_ATOMS: atom_id res chain seq x y z
N MET A 1 -21.31 10.10 28.04
CA MET A 1 -21.95 8.80 27.69
C MET A 1 -22.95 9.00 26.55
N LEU A 2 -22.75 8.37 25.39
CA LEU A 2 -23.69 8.45 24.25
C LEU A 2 -24.95 7.62 24.50
N THR A 3 -26.12 8.26 24.46
CA THR A 3 -27.41 7.58 24.58
C THR A 3 -27.71 6.73 23.34
N PHE A 4 -28.60 5.74 23.48
CA PHE A 4 -29.00 4.86 22.36
C PHE A 4 -29.60 5.65 21.18
N LYS A 5 -30.46 6.64 21.46
CA LYS A 5 -31.03 7.55 20.46
C LYS A 5 -29.94 8.30 19.68
N LYS A 6 -28.94 8.86 20.38
CA LYS A 6 -27.79 9.55 19.75
C LYS A 6 -26.94 8.63 18.89
N LYS A 7 -26.79 7.35 19.27
CA LYS A 7 -26.09 6.34 18.44
C LYS A 7 -26.83 6.06 17.14
N ILE A 8 -28.15 5.89 17.19
CA ILE A 8 -28.97 5.66 15.99
C ILE A 8 -28.91 6.87 15.07
N GLU A 9 -29.06 8.08 15.62
CA GLU A 9 -28.99 9.33 14.86
C GLU A 9 -27.63 9.48 14.19
N LEU A 10 -26.53 9.22 14.92
CA LEU A 10 -25.19 9.23 14.34
C LEU A 10 -25.03 8.21 13.21
N ILE A 11 -25.53 6.97 13.37
CA ILE A 11 -25.49 5.96 12.31
C ILE A 11 -26.30 6.39 11.08
N LYS A 12 -27.46 7.03 11.29
CA LYS A 12 -28.29 7.54 10.19
C LYS A 12 -27.55 8.63 9.42
N ASN A 13 -26.97 9.60 10.13
CA ASN A 13 -26.23 10.71 9.51
C ASN A 13 -24.97 10.21 8.78
N LEU A 14 -24.26 9.21 9.30
CA LEU A 14 -23.09 8.63 8.63
C LEU A 14 -23.42 7.97 7.27
N LYS A 15 -24.68 7.55 7.05
CA LYS A 15 -25.12 6.99 5.79
C LYS A 15 -25.37 8.05 4.72
N THR A 16 -25.83 9.25 5.11
CA THR A 16 -26.25 10.31 4.19
C THR A 16 -25.20 11.40 4.02
N ASP A 17 -24.46 11.71 5.08
CA ASP A 17 -23.64 12.92 5.14
C ASP A 17 -22.17 12.60 4.89
N THR A 18 -21.42 13.59 4.38
CA THR A 18 -19.97 13.58 4.37
C THR A 18 -19.44 13.74 5.79
N ILE A 19 -18.40 12.98 6.14
CA ILE A 19 -17.80 13.10 7.48
C ILE A 19 -16.95 14.38 7.53
N ASN A 20 -17.20 15.25 8.50
CA ASN A 20 -16.39 16.45 8.69
C ASN A 20 -15.12 16.09 9.48
N LEU A 21 -14.04 15.81 8.76
CA LEU A 21 -12.79 15.35 9.35
C LEU A 21 -12.11 16.36 10.28
N SER A 22 -12.50 17.64 10.27
CA SER A 22 -12.03 18.61 11.27
C SER A 22 -12.43 18.23 12.70
N ASN A 23 -13.43 17.35 12.88
CA ASN A 23 -13.88 16.82 14.16
C ASN A 23 -13.35 15.40 14.44
N ILE A 24 -12.22 15.01 13.87
CA ILE A 24 -11.67 13.63 13.98
C ILE A 24 -11.54 13.13 15.43
N ASP A 25 -11.17 13.98 16.39
CA ASP A 25 -11.03 13.58 17.81
C ASP A 25 -12.35 13.08 18.41
N LYS A 26 -13.45 13.75 18.08
CA LYS A 26 -14.80 13.38 18.49
C LYS A 26 -15.21 12.04 17.89
N TYR A 27 -14.86 11.79 16.63
CA TYR A 27 -15.13 10.49 16.00
C TYR A 27 -14.30 9.38 16.63
N ILE A 28 -13.04 9.63 16.99
CA ILE A 28 -12.19 8.68 17.71
C ILE A 28 -12.77 8.35 19.09
N GLU A 29 -13.24 9.35 19.83
CA GLU A 29 -13.94 9.14 21.10
C GLU A 29 -15.16 8.24 20.91
N TYR A 30 -15.96 8.49 19.87
CA TYR A 30 -17.15 7.71 19.55
C TYR A 30 -16.82 6.26 19.16
N MET A 31 -15.68 6.04 18.49
CA MET A 31 -15.24 4.69 18.11
C MET A 31 -14.93 3.78 19.30
N ASN A 32 -14.83 4.30 20.53
CA ASN A 32 -14.77 3.48 21.75
C ASN A 32 -16.06 2.66 21.98
N HIS A 33 -17.16 2.99 21.29
CA HIS A 33 -18.40 2.21 21.33
C HIS A 33 -18.47 1.20 20.18
N LYS A 34 -18.36 -0.09 20.51
CA LYS A 34 -18.30 -1.23 19.56
C LYS A 34 -19.29 -1.19 18.39
N ILE A 35 -20.54 -0.77 18.62
CA ILE A 35 -21.60 -0.75 17.60
C ILE A 35 -21.32 0.28 16.50
N ILE A 36 -20.72 1.42 16.84
CA ILE A 36 -20.48 2.54 15.92
C ILE A 36 -19.05 2.59 15.39
N THR A 37 -18.12 1.82 15.98
CA THR A 37 -16.72 1.74 15.55
C THR A 37 -16.60 1.45 14.05
N LYS A 38 -17.20 0.35 13.58
CA LYS A 38 -17.08 -0.07 12.17
C LYS A 38 -17.65 0.98 11.19
N PRO A 39 -18.89 1.48 11.35
CA PRO A 39 -19.43 2.51 10.47
C PRO A 39 -18.58 3.79 10.41
N ILE A 40 -18.14 4.31 11.56
CA ILE A 40 -17.33 5.53 11.63
C ILE A 40 -15.98 5.29 10.97
N PHE A 41 -15.28 4.22 11.36
CA PHE A 41 -13.95 3.92 10.84
C PHE A 41 -13.97 3.72 9.33
N LYS A 42 -14.96 2.98 8.81
CA LYS A 42 -15.12 2.79 7.36
C LYS A 42 -15.28 4.11 6.61
N LYS A 43 -16.09 5.04 7.15
CA LYS A 43 -16.28 6.37 6.55
C LYS A 43 -14.99 7.18 6.57
N ILE A 44 -14.26 7.18 7.70
CA ILE A 44 -12.94 7.84 7.81
C ILE A 44 -11.97 7.30 6.76
N ILE A 45 -11.84 5.97 6.65
CA ILE A 45 -10.93 5.34 5.68
C ILE A 45 -11.31 5.69 4.25
N PHE A 46 -12.60 5.67 3.90
CA PHE A 46 -13.02 6.02 2.54
C PHE A 46 -12.73 7.48 2.21
N THR A 47 -12.99 8.40 3.14
CA THR A 47 -12.65 9.81 2.93
C THR A 47 -11.15 10.04 2.85
N LEU A 48 -10.33 9.30 3.60
CA LEU A 48 -8.88 9.35 3.45
C LEU A 48 -8.41 8.76 2.12
N ILE A 49 -9.04 7.70 1.60
CA ILE A 49 -8.75 7.17 0.26
C ILE A 49 -9.01 8.25 -0.78
N ASP A 50 -10.17 8.90 -0.73
CA ASP A 50 -10.53 9.97 -1.69
C ASP A 50 -9.53 11.13 -1.63
N LEU A 51 -9.09 11.52 -0.42
CA LEU A 51 -8.06 12.53 -0.24
C LEU A 51 -6.70 12.10 -0.80
N ASP A 52 -6.26 10.86 -0.53
CA ASP A 52 -4.98 10.36 -1.03
C ASP A 52 -4.97 10.20 -2.55
N VAL A 53 -6.08 9.76 -3.16
CA VAL A 53 -6.23 9.71 -4.62
C VAL A 53 -6.14 11.11 -5.23
N TYR A 54 -6.81 12.09 -4.63
CA TYR A 54 -6.74 13.47 -5.09
C TYR A 54 -5.31 14.01 -5.01
N ILE A 55 -4.66 13.85 -3.86
CA ILE A 55 -3.27 14.29 -3.64
C ILE A 55 -2.32 13.58 -4.61
N SER A 56 -2.42 12.26 -4.74
CA SER A 56 -1.55 11.46 -5.62
C SER A 56 -1.71 11.88 -7.09
N SER A 57 -2.94 12.18 -7.53
CA SER A 57 -3.19 12.70 -8.88
C SER A 57 -2.52 14.06 -9.13
N ILE A 58 -2.53 14.96 -8.13
CA ILE A 58 -1.85 16.25 -8.23
C ILE A 58 -0.34 16.07 -8.24
N TYR A 59 0.21 15.25 -7.34
CA TYR A 59 1.63 14.93 -7.29
C TYR A 59 2.16 14.43 -8.64
N ASP A 60 1.42 13.53 -9.29
CA ASP A 60 1.79 12.99 -10.60
C ASP A 60 1.69 14.02 -11.75
N SER A 61 1.01 15.15 -11.54
CA SER A 61 0.70 16.14 -12.57
C SER A 61 1.56 17.41 -12.50
N ILE A 62 2.39 17.57 -11.46
CA ILE A 62 3.21 18.77 -11.24
C ILE A 62 4.70 18.41 -11.18
N SER A 63 5.56 19.42 -11.26
CA SER A 63 7.00 19.22 -11.10
C SER A 63 7.39 18.92 -9.65
N GLU A 64 8.55 18.32 -9.44
CA GLU A 64 9.09 18.10 -8.09
C GLU A 64 9.36 19.43 -7.35
N GLU A 65 9.74 20.48 -8.08
CA GLU A 65 9.91 21.83 -7.55
C GLU A 65 8.58 22.39 -7.02
N ASP A 66 7.51 22.34 -7.82
CA ASP A 66 6.16 22.77 -7.40
C ASP A 66 5.67 21.98 -6.19
N TRP A 67 5.93 20.67 -6.17
CA TRP A 67 5.55 19.82 -5.05
C TRP A 67 6.27 20.21 -3.76
N ASN A 68 7.57 20.51 -3.85
CA ASN A 68 8.35 20.97 -2.72
C ASN A 68 7.80 22.30 -2.19
N ASP A 69 7.41 23.23 -3.06
CA ASP A 69 6.79 24.50 -2.64
C ASP A 69 5.45 24.28 -1.92
N ILE A 70 4.66 23.29 -2.34
CA ILE A 70 3.39 22.94 -1.66
C ILE A 70 3.66 22.37 -0.25
N ILE A 71 4.63 21.46 -0.12
CA ILE A 71 4.92 20.78 1.15
C ILE A 71 5.66 21.68 2.14
N ILE A 72 6.54 22.56 1.67
CA ILE A 72 7.33 23.42 2.55
C ILE A 72 6.43 24.50 3.14
N SER A 73 6.38 24.55 4.47
CA SER A 73 5.66 25.58 5.22
C SER A 73 6.47 26.88 5.28
N TYR A 74 6.60 27.59 4.16
CA TYR A 74 6.97 29.00 4.21
C TYR A 74 5.71 29.88 4.23
N ASP A 75 5.81 31.01 4.95
CA ASP A 75 4.83 32.11 4.98
C ASP A 75 4.80 32.92 3.68
N THR A 76 5.56 32.51 2.66
CA THR A 76 5.51 33.14 1.35
C THR A 76 4.10 32.98 0.77
N PRO A 77 3.46 34.07 0.29
CA PRO A 77 2.19 33.98 -0.40
C PRO A 77 2.29 32.94 -1.52
N ILE A 78 1.36 32.00 -1.51
CA ILE A 78 1.29 31.00 -2.55
C ILE A 78 0.74 31.71 -3.79
N ASP A 79 1.58 31.94 -4.80
CA ASP A 79 1.20 32.66 -6.02
C ASP A 79 0.07 31.96 -6.79
N ASN A 80 -0.09 30.64 -6.61
CA ASN A 80 -1.18 29.86 -7.19
C ASN A 80 -2.24 29.46 -6.12
N PRO A 81 -3.48 29.98 -6.19
CA PRO A 81 -4.55 29.63 -5.25
C PRO A 81 -4.82 28.11 -5.13
N LEU A 82 -4.56 27.34 -6.19
CA LEU A 82 -4.70 25.87 -6.17
C LEU A 82 -3.71 25.21 -5.21
N TYR A 83 -2.50 25.76 -5.08
CA TYR A 83 -1.44 25.25 -4.21
C TYR A 83 -1.78 25.46 -2.72
N GLY A 84 -2.55 26.51 -2.39
CA GLY A 84 -3.09 26.71 -1.04
C GLY A 84 -4.12 25.64 -0.66
N ILE A 85 -5.06 25.35 -1.56
CA ILE A 85 -6.12 24.36 -1.33
C ILE A 85 -5.53 22.95 -1.16
N ILE A 86 -4.55 22.57 -1.99
CA ILE A 86 -3.90 21.26 -1.86
C ILE A 86 -3.08 21.18 -0.56
N ARG A 87 -2.39 22.24 -0.15
CA ARG A 87 -1.65 22.29 1.12
C ARG A 87 -2.57 22.03 2.31
N GLU A 88 -3.73 22.67 2.37
CA GLU A 88 -4.73 22.44 3.43
C GLU A 88 -5.21 20.97 3.45
N LYS A 89 -5.48 20.39 2.27
CA LYS A 89 -5.90 18.99 2.15
C LYS A 89 -4.81 18.03 2.59
N ILE A 90 -3.54 18.31 2.27
CA ILE A 90 -2.38 17.53 2.71
C ILE A 90 -2.26 17.58 4.24
N GLN A 91 -2.34 18.77 4.84
CA GLN A 91 -2.28 18.93 6.29
C GLN A 91 -3.41 18.17 6.98
N LEU A 92 -4.64 18.31 6.48
CA LEU A 92 -5.80 17.58 6.96
C LEU A 92 -5.58 16.06 6.88
N PHE A 93 -5.13 15.56 5.72
CA PHE A 93 -4.83 14.15 5.51
C PHE A 93 -3.81 13.62 6.52
N ILE A 94 -2.67 14.31 6.70
CA ILE A 94 -1.61 13.89 7.62
C ILE A 94 -2.12 13.82 9.07
N VAL A 95 -2.84 14.86 9.53
CA VAL A 95 -3.36 14.91 10.91
C VAL A 95 -4.32 13.75 11.19
N ILE A 96 -5.22 13.46 10.25
CA ILE A 96 -6.18 12.37 10.42
C ILE A 96 -5.46 11.02 10.34
N TYR A 97 -4.52 10.88 9.40
CA TYR A 97 -3.73 9.68 9.24
C TYR A 97 -3.02 9.32 10.54
N GLU A 98 -2.29 10.26 11.16
CA GLU A 98 -1.56 10.04 12.43
C GLU A 98 -2.50 9.59 13.56
N LYS A 99 -3.68 10.20 13.64
CA LYS A 99 -4.69 9.82 14.64
C LYS A 99 -5.27 8.44 14.39
N VAL A 100 -5.55 8.10 13.13
CA VAL A 100 -6.00 6.76 12.73
C VAL A 100 -4.93 5.72 13.01
N ASP A 101 -3.68 5.99 12.63
CA ASP A 101 -2.50 5.15 12.86
C ASP A 101 -2.37 4.78 14.35
N GLY A 102 -2.40 5.79 15.23
CA GLY A 102 -2.31 5.60 16.67
C GLY A 102 -3.49 4.81 17.28
N TYR A 103 -4.66 4.85 16.63
CA TYR A 103 -5.88 4.21 17.12
C TYR A 103 -6.10 2.78 16.59
N ILE A 104 -5.41 2.37 15.52
CA ILE A 104 -5.55 1.04 14.89
C ILE A 104 -5.47 -0.11 15.91
N LYS A 105 -4.55 -0.01 16.88
CA LYS A 105 -4.34 -1.05 17.91
C LYS A 105 -5.60 -1.36 18.76
N ASN A 106 -6.56 -0.44 18.82
CA ASN A 106 -7.77 -0.55 19.62
C ASN A 106 -8.97 -1.16 18.86
N ILE A 107 -8.83 -1.37 17.54
CA ILE A 107 -9.91 -1.89 16.69
C ILE A 107 -9.67 -3.39 16.42
N LYS A 108 -10.76 -4.17 16.38
CA LYS A 108 -10.70 -5.59 15.99
C LYS A 108 -10.13 -5.74 14.58
N THR A 109 -9.21 -6.69 14.40
CA THR A 109 -8.54 -6.97 13.13
C THR A 109 -9.52 -7.20 11.98
N SER A 110 -10.61 -7.95 12.19
CA SER A 110 -11.62 -8.19 11.15
C SER A 110 -12.34 -6.91 10.70
N VAL A 111 -12.53 -5.94 11.58
CA VAL A 111 -13.10 -4.64 11.23
C VAL A 111 -12.11 -3.81 10.43
N LEU A 112 -10.83 -3.81 10.84
CA LEU A 112 -9.77 -3.09 10.13
C LEU A 112 -9.60 -3.61 8.70
N LEU A 113 -9.45 -4.93 8.53
CA LEU A 113 -9.27 -5.55 7.20
C LEU A 113 -10.49 -5.33 6.30
N ASP A 114 -11.71 -5.40 6.83
CA ASP A 114 -12.93 -5.06 6.08
C ASP A 114 -12.91 -3.61 5.59
N CYS A 115 -12.47 -2.66 6.42
CA CYS A 115 -12.39 -1.25 6.04
C CYS A 115 -11.24 -0.99 5.06
N PHE A 116 -10.11 -1.66 5.23
CA PHE A 116 -8.93 -1.52 4.37
C PHE A 116 -9.07 -2.24 3.03
N SER A 117 -10.02 -3.18 2.91
CA SER A 117 -10.25 -3.98 1.69
C SER A 117 -10.43 -3.16 0.41
N LYS A 118 -10.83 -1.90 0.52
CA LYS A 118 -10.98 -1.00 -0.63
C LYS A 118 -9.70 -0.31 -1.06
N ILE A 119 -8.73 -0.11 -0.16
CA ILE A 119 -7.47 0.60 -0.46
C ILE A 119 -6.77 0.05 -1.72
N PRO A 120 -6.61 -1.28 -1.92
CA PRO A 120 -5.87 -1.80 -3.06
C PRO A 120 -6.46 -1.47 -4.44
N PHE A 121 -7.71 -1.04 -4.51
CA PHE A 121 -8.41 -0.75 -5.75
C PHE A 121 -8.25 0.70 -6.22
N TYR A 122 -7.55 1.54 -5.46
CA TYR A 122 -7.35 2.96 -5.77
C TYR A 122 -5.87 3.26 -5.99
N LYS A 123 -5.58 4.24 -6.85
CA LYS A 123 -4.22 4.75 -7.06
C LYS A 123 -3.87 5.68 -5.90
N THR A 124 -3.28 5.11 -4.85
CA THR A 124 -2.91 5.81 -3.62
C THR A 124 -1.42 5.70 -3.35
N SER A 125 -0.83 6.74 -2.73
CA SER A 125 0.61 6.78 -2.43
C SER A 125 0.92 6.58 -0.94
N THR A 126 -0.06 6.72 -0.06
CA THR A 126 0.20 6.82 1.39
C THR A 126 -0.74 6.00 2.27
N ILE A 127 -2.05 5.96 2.01
CA ILE A 127 -3.02 5.30 2.90
C ILE A 127 -2.77 3.80 3.06
N GLN A 128 -2.19 3.14 2.07
CA GLN A 128 -1.78 1.75 2.16
C GLN A 128 -0.84 1.48 3.34
N PHE A 129 -0.05 2.46 3.80
CA PHE A 129 0.82 2.30 4.97
C PHE A 129 0.04 2.05 6.29
N LEU A 130 -1.28 2.23 6.32
CA LEU A 130 -2.09 1.71 7.44
C LEU A 130 -2.05 0.18 7.56
N PHE A 131 -1.86 -0.54 6.43
CA PHE A 131 -1.51 -1.96 6.46
C PHE A 131 -0.14 -2.22 7.08
N PHE A 132 0.83 -1.31 6.92
CA PHE A 132 2.12 -1.37 7.63
C PHE A 132 1.90 -1.36 9.13
N ARG A 133 1.16 -0.37 9.65
CA ARG A 133 0.83 -0.33 11.09
C ARG A 133 0.14 -1.61 11.55
N LEU A 134 -0.90 -2.05 10.85
CA LEU A 134 -1.60 -3.28 11.22
C LEU A 134 -0.70 -4.51 11.14
N GLY A 135 0.19 -4.57 10.15
CA GLY A 135 1.19 -5.62 9.96
C GLY A 135 2.17 -5.73 11.12
N LEU A 136 2.62 -4.60 11.66
CA LEU A 136 3.50 -4.57 12.82
C LEU A 136 2.82 -5.10 14.09
N ILE A 137 1.49 -4.96 14.20
CA ILE A 137 0.71 -5.40 15.36
C ILE A 137 0.20 -6.84 15.18
N ARG A 138 -0.24 -7.18 13.97
CA ARG A 138 -0.97 -8.41 13.60
C ARG A 138 -0.46 -8.96 12.26
N PRO A 139 0.83 -9.36 12.15
CA PRO A 139 1.46 -9.67 10.87
C PRO A 139 0.75 -10.79 10.11
N LYS A 140 0.48 -11.92 10.78
CA LYS A 140 -0.20 -13.08 10.17
C LYS A 140 -1.53 -12.70 9.52
N ALA A 141 -2.34 -11.86 10.17
CA ALA A 141 -3.65 -11.49 9.64
C ALA A 141 -3.55 -10.66 8.35
N VAL A 142 -2.57 -9.75 8.25
CA VAL A 142 -2.34 -8.95 7.04
C VAL A 142 -1.78 -9.82 5.91
N LEU A 143 -0.82 -10.69 6.22
CA LEU A 143 -0.23 -11.61 5.24
C LEU A 143 -1.27 -12.56 4.65
N TYR A 144 -2.07 -13.22 5.49
CA TYR A 144 -3.15 -14.11 5.02
C TYR A 144 -4.23 -13.35 4.26
N PHE A 145 -4.59 -12.14 4.71
CA PHE A 145 -5.53 -11.30 3.96
C PHE A 145 -5.07 -11.08 2.52
N TYR A 146 -3.79 -10.74 2.30
CA TYR A 146 -3.28 -10.58 0.93
C TYR A 146 -3.22 -11.89 0.16
N LEU A 147 -2.71 -12.97 0.76
CA LEU A 147 -2.60 -14.29 0.10
C LEU A 147 -3.97 -14.85 -0.34
N GLU A 148 -4.98 -14.75 0.52
CA GLU A 148 -6.35 -15.19 0.20
C GLU A 148 -6.93 -14.41 -0.98
N ASN A 149 -6.65 -13.10 -1.05
CA ASN A 149 -7.16 -12.23 -2.10
C ASN A 149 -6.36 -12.27 -3.41
N ILE A 150 -5.13 -12.79 -3.41
CA ILE A 150 -4.37 -13.03 -4.66
C ILE A 150 -5.14 -13.98 -5.60
N LYS A 151 -5.82 -14.99 -5.05
CA LYS A 151 -6.58 -15.97 -5.87
C LYS A 151 -7.77 -15.33 -6.60
N SER A 152 -8.39 -14.32 -6.01
CA SER A 152 -9.57 -13.66 -6.58
C SER A 152 -9.20 -12.51 -7.50
N ASN A 153 -8.14 -11.75 -7.19
CA ASN A 153 -7.68 -10.65 -8.03
C ASN A 153 -6.15 -10.49 -7.96
N PRO A 154 -5.41 -11.33 -8.72
CA PRO A 154 -3.94 -11.34 -8.65
C PRO A 154 -3.32 -10.01 -9.10
N ILE A 155 -3.93 -9.32 -10.08
CA ILE A 155 -3.43 -8.05 -10.62
C ILE A 155 -3.35 -6.98 -9.53
N VAL A 156 -4.32 -6.97 -8.61
CA VAL A 156 -4.37 -6.01 -7.50
C VAL A 156 -3.51 -6.47 -6.34
N TYR A 157 -3.65 -7.74 -5.92
CA TYR A 157 -3.11 -8.18 -4.64
C TYR A 157 -1.67 -8.71 -4.69
N ILE A 158 -1.16 -9.12 -5.86
CA ILE A 158 0.26 -9.49 -5.99
C ILE A 158 1.16 -8.29 -5.69
N PRO A 159 0.99 -7.10 -6.32
CA PRO A 159 1.78 -5.92 -5.99
C PRO A 159 1.76 -5.55 -4.52
N PHE A 160 0.58 -5.60 -3.88
CA PHE A 160 0.43 -5.31 -2.46
C PHE A 160 1.18 -6.32 -1.59
N PHE A 161 0.99 -7.63 -1.84
CA PHE A 161 1.65 -8.66 -1.07
C PHE A 161 3.18 -8.57 -1.19
N THR A 162 3.69 -8.54 -2.42
CA THR A 162 5.14 -8.61 -2.69
C THR A 162 5.84 -7.36 -2.20
N SER A 163 5.25 -6.19 -2.42
CA SER A 163 5.79 -4.92 -1.90
C SER A 163 5.74 -4.87 -0.37
N PHE A 164 4.65 -5.34 0.25
CA PHE A 164 4.53 -5.38 1.70
C PHE A 164 5.58 -6.28 2.35
N VAL A 165 5.73 -7.53 1.89
CA VAL A 165 6.68 -8.47 2.52
C VAL A 165 8.13 -8.09 2.26
N ALA A 166 8.43 -7.42 1.15
CA ALA A 166 9.77 -6.93 0.85
C ALA A 166 10.16 -5.70 1.68
N ARG A 167 9.20 -4.78 1.91
CA ARG A 167 9.45 -3.49 2.56
C ARG A 167 9.19 -3.48 4.06
N CYS A 168 8.33 -4.35 4.59
CA CYS A 168 7.97 -4.37 6.01
C CYS A 168 8.86 -5.34 6.79
N ASP A 169 9.55 -4.86 7.82
CA ASP A 169 10.38 -5.68 8.71
C ASP A 169 9.50 -6.50 9.69
N ILE A 170 8.94 -7.59 9.18
CA ILE A 170 8.15 -8.57 9.91
C ILE A 170 8.57 -10.01 9.53
N ALA A 171 8.26 -10.97 10.40
CA ALA A 171 8.41 -12.39 10.09
C ALA A 171 7.39 -12.79 9.00
N SER A 172 7.86 -12.90 7.76
CA SER A 172 7.03 -13.17 6.58
C SER A 172 7.43 -14.42 5.78
N TYR A 173 8.43 -15.19 6.25
CA TYR A 173 8.96 -16.35 5.52
C TYR A 173 7.91 -17.40 5.16
N ASP A 174 7.07 -17.81 6.11
CA ASP A 174 6.01 -18.80 5.85
C ASP A 174 5.04 -18.33 4.75
N ALA A 175 4.65 -17.05 4.80
CA ALA A 175 3.76 -16.45 3.80
C ALA A 175 4.45 -16.32 2.43
N ILE A 176 5.74 -16.00 2.40
CA ILE A 176 6.52 -15.97 1.17
C ILE A 176 6.63 -17.38 0.57
N TYR A 177 6.81 -18.42 1.39
CA TYR A 177 6.86 -19.80 0.90
C TYR A 177 5.51 -20.26 0.35
N GLU A 178 4.41 -19.92 1.02
CA GLU A 178 3.06 -20.15 0.48
C GLU A 178 2.87 -19.44 -0.87
N TYR A 179 3.37 -18.21 -1.01
CA TYR A 179 3.35 -17.47 -2.26
C TYR A 179 4.22 -18.14 -3.35
N VAL A 180 5.42 -18.63 -3.01
CA VAL A 180 6.27 -19.40 -3.93
C VAL A 180 5.54 -20.63 -4.44
N ASP A 181 4.85 -21.36 -3.56
CA ASP A 181 4.08 -22.54 -3.95
C ASP A 181 2.86 -22.19 -4.81
N TYR A 182 2.20 -21.06 -4.54
CA TYR A 182 1.19 -20.49 -5.44
C TYR A 182 1.77 -20.26 -6.85
N VAL A 183 2.95 -19.63 -6.97
CA VAL A 183 3.59 -19.38 -8.28
C VAL A 183 3.93 -20.70 -9.00
N LYS A 184 4.40 -21.72 -8.29
CA LYS A 184 4.69 -23.05 -8.88
C LYS A 184 3.45 -23.73 -9.46
N GLN A 185 2.28 -23.48 -8.88
CA GLN A 185 1.01 -24.06 -9.33
C GLN A 185 0.40 -23.32 -10.53
N LEU A 186 0.86 -22.10 -10.83
CA LEU A 186 0.40 -21.37 -11.99
C LEU A 186 0.84 -22.05 -13.29
N LYS A 187 -0.02 -21.95 -14.32
CA LYS A 187 0.35 -22.37 -15.67
C LYS A 187 1.50 -21.51 -16.16
N LYS A 188 2.66 -22.14 -16.36
CA LYS A 188 3.87 -21.50 -16.87
C LYS A 188 3.63 -20.91 -18.27
N GLY A 189 4.20 -19.73 -18.51
CA GLY A 189 4.14 -19.07 -19.82
C GLY A 189 4.13 -17.55 -19.70
N THR A 190 3.62 -16.87 -20.73
CA THR A 190 3.62 -15.41 -20.84
C THR A 190 2.32 -14.76 -20.36
N SER A 191 1.45 -15.50 -19.67
CA SER A 191 0.22 -14.92 -19.11
C SER A 191 0.57 -13.82 -18.10
N LEU A 192 -0.18 -12.72 -18.10
CA LEU A 192 0.04 -11.60 -17.19
C LEU A 192 0.12 -12.03 -15.72
N ASN A 193 -0.73 -12.98 -15.29
CA ASN A 193 -0.70 -13.48 -13.92
C ASN A 193 0.64 -14.18 -13.60
N TYR A 194 1.14 -15.03 -14.50
CA TYR A 194 2.43 -15.69 -14.29
C TYR A 194 3.60 -14.70 -14.32
N VAL A 195 3.59 -13.76 -15.28
CA VAL A 195 4.60 -12.69 -15.38
C VAL A 195 4.62 -11.84 -14.10
N LEU A 196 3.45 -11.37 -13.66
CA LEU A 196 3.31 -10.56 -12.45
C LEU A 196 3.73 -11.32 -11.20
N ALA A 197 3.35 -12.60 -11.09
CA ALA A 197 3.69 -13.43 -9.93
C ALA A 197 5.20 -13.70 -9.84
N THR A 198 5.83 -14.02 -10.97
CA THR A 198 7.28 -14.24 -11.02
C THR A 198 8.07 -12.95 -10.84
N GLN A 199 7.62 -11.83 -11.40
CA GLN A 199 8.17 -10.49 -11.10
C GLN A 199 8.07 -10.17 -9.60
N GLY A 200 6.95 -10.51 -8.97
CA GLY A 200 6.76 -10.41 -7.53
C GLY A 200 7.84 -11.14 -6.73
N LEU A 201 8.21 -12.35 -7.14
CA LEU A 201 9.30 -13.11 -6.53
C LEU A 201 10.68 -12.48 -6.77
N LEU A 202 10.95 -11.93 -7.96
CA LEU A 202 12.17 -11.17 -8.24
C LEU A 202 12.30 -10.00 -7.25
N TYR A 203 11.21 -9.23 -7.10
CA TYR A 203 11.16 -8.11 -6.16
C TYR A 203 11.45 -8.56 -4.72
N ILE A 204 10.78 -9.62 -4.24
CA ILE A 204 11.03 -10.16 -2.91
C ILE A 204 12.51 -10.55 -2.73
N CYS A 205 13.11 -11.22 -3.72
CA CYS A 205 14.51 -11.66 -3.64
C CYS A 205 15.50 -10.49 -3.62
N CYS A 206 15.21 -9.38 -4.30
CA CYS A 206 16.06 -8.18 -4.23
C CYS A 206 16.19 -7.64 -2.79
N PHE A 207 15.17 -7.81 -1.95
CA PHE A 207 15.18 -7.38 -0.55
C PHE A 207 15.52 -8.50 0.45
N LYS A 208 15.10 -9.73 0.16
CA LYS A 208 15.28 -10.93 1.00
C LYS A 208 16.03 -11.99 0.22
N ARG A 209 17.35 -11.78 0.11
CA ARG A 209 18.23 -12.54 -0.79
C ARG A 209 18.25 -14.03 -0.48
N ASP A 210 18.01 -14.43 0.76
CA ASP A 210 17.97 -15.83 1.20
C ASP A 210 16.81 -16.64 0.58
N ILE A 211 15.76 -15.98 0.10
CA ILE A 211 14.63 -16.61 -0.60
C ILE A 211 15.05 -17.19 -1.97
N ILE A 212 16.14 -16.70 -2.57
CA ILE A 212 16.60 -17.09 -3.92
C ILE A 212 16.64 -18.61 -4.12
N ASN A 213 17.13 -19.35 -3.11
CA ASN A 213 17.31 -20.80 -3.15
C ASN A 213 15.99 -21.56 -3.34
N LYS A 214 14.86 -20.98 -2.89
CA LYS A 214 13.52 -21.58 -3.07
C LYS A 214 12.94 -21.29 -4.46
N CYS A 215 13.49 -20.32 -5.17
CA CYS A 215 12.97 -19.80 -6.43
C CYS A 215 13.83 -20.14 -7.66
N VAL A 216 15.04 -20.70 -7.49
CA VAL A 216 15.99 -21.00 -8.59
C VAL A 216 15.31 -21.70 -9.77
N GLY A 217 14.51 -22.74 -9.53
CA GLY A 217 13.83 -23.47 -10.60
C GLY A 217 12.81 -22.62 -11.38
N ILE A 218 12.14 -21.68 -10.71
CA ILE A 218 11.22 -20.72 -11.34
C ILE A 218 12.03 -19.73 -12.18
N PHE A 219 13.10 -19.16 -11.62
CA PHE A 219 13.91 -18.15 -12.30
C PHE A 219 14.64 -18.74 -13.50
N ASN A 220 15.25 -19.91 -13.38
CA ASN A 220 15.85 -20.59 -14.52
C ASN A 220 14.84 -20.80 -15.67
N TYR A 221 13.58 -21.14 -15.34
CA TYR A 221 12.54 -21.22 -16.36
C TYR A 221 12.21 -19.85 -16.96
N VAL A 222 12.02 -18.81 -16.14
CA VAL A 222 11.73 -17.44 -16.60
C VAL A 222 12.82 -16.90 -17.53
N PHE A 223 14.09 -17.10 -17.17
CA PHE A 223 15.24 -16.61 -17.94
C PHE A 223 15.53 -17.44 -19.19
N ASN A 224 15.46 -18.77 -19.11
CA ASN A 224 15.69 -19.63 -20.28
C ASN A 224 14.60 -19.51 -21.36
N ASN A 225 13.41 -19.05 -20.98
CA ASN A 225 12.28 -18.86 -21.89
C ASN A 225 11.99 -17.37 -22.18
N ASP A 226 12.93 -16.47 -21.87
CA ASP A 226 12.81 -15.03 -22.13
C ASP A 226 11.55 -14.34 -21.55
N ILE A 227 10.91 -14.92 -20.53
CA ILE A 227 9.70 -14.37 -19.91
C ILE A 227 10.01 -13.06 -19.16
N TYR A 228 11.24 -12.88 -18.66
CA TYR A 228 11.67 -11.66 -17.99
C TYR A 228 11.57 -10.41 -18.88
N LYS A 229 11.58 -10.56 -20.22
CA LYS A 229 11.43 -9.43 -21.14
C LYS A 229 10.10 -8.72 -20.99
N LEU A 230 9.11 -9.41 -20.43
CA LEU A 230 7.75 -8.95 -20.21
C LEU A 230 7.55 -8.25 -18.85
N MET A 231 8.61 -8.11 -18.06
CA MET A 231 8.60 -7.55 -16.72
C MET A 231 9.15 -6.11 -16.72
N ASN A 232 9.00 -5.42 -15.59
CA ASN A 232 9.66 -4.15 -15.32
C ASN A 232 11.18 -4.29 -15.48
N SER A 233 11.75 -3.56 -16.43
CA SER A 233 13.17 -3.67 -16.80
C SER A 233 14.11 -3.33 -15.64
N PHE A 234 13.85 -2.22 -14.93
CA PHE A 234 14.67 -1.79 -13.80
C PHE A 234 14.75 -2.85 -12.69
N LEU A 235 13.64 -3.52 -12.40
CA LEU A 235 13.60 -4.61 -11.43
C LEU A 235 14.41 -5.81 -11.92
N VAL A 236 14.24 -6.23 -13.17
CA VAL A 236 14.99 -7.36 -13.73
C VAL A 236 16.48 -7.06 -13.76
N GLU A 237 16.89 -5.86 -14.18
CA GLU A 237 18.27 -5.38 -14.16
C GLU A 237 18.86 -5.47 -12.76
N THR A 238 18.17 -4.88 -11.78
CA THR A 238 18.59 -4.93 -10.36
C THR A 238 18.72 -6.36 -9.85
N PHE A 239 17.77 -7.23 -10.20
CA PHE A 239 17.84 -8.65 -9.81
C PHE A 239 19.05 -9.34 -10.46
N CYS A 240 19.30 -9.08 -11.74
CA CYS A 240 20.41 -9.67 -12.47
C CYS A 240 21.78 -9.23 -11.91
N GLU A 241 21.93 -7.96 -11.55
CA GLU A 241 23.12 -7.43 -10.87
C GLU A 241 23.39 -8.13 -9.53
N LEU A 242 22.34 -8.49 -8.79
CA LEU A 242 22.46 -9.10 -7.46
C LEU A 242 22.75 -10.60 -7.47
N PHE A 243 22.35 -11.31 -8.52
CA PHE A 243 22.34 -12.79 -8.57
C PHE A 243 23.03 -13.36 -9.82
N ASP A 244 23.78 -12.55 -10.57
CA ASP A 244 24.54 -12.93 -11.77
C ASP A 244 23.72 -13.58 -12.89
N TYR A 245 22.44 -13.22 -12.99
CA TYR A 245 21.61 -13.60 -14.15
C TYR A 245 21.96 -12.71 -15.36
N LYS A 246 21.83 -13.28 -16.56
CA LYS A 246 21.99 -12.52 -17.81
C LYS A 246 20.62 -12.22 -18.41
N PHE A 247 20.44 -11.00 -18.90
CA PHE A 247 19.25 -10.57 -19.62
C PHE A 247 19.61 -9.97 -20.97
N LYS A 248 18.65 -9.94 -21.88
CA LYS A 248 18.71 -9.29 -23.19
C LYS A 248 17.69 -8.14 -23.25
N ASN A 249 17.54 -7.53 -24.42
CA ASN A 249 16.57 -6.45 -24.66
C ASN A 249 15.16 -6.82 -24.16
N PHE A 250 14.53 -5.84 -23.52
CA PHE A 250 13.17 -5.93 -22.98
C PHE A 250 12.11 -5.70 -24.05
N GLU A 251 10.92 -6.24 -23.82
CA GLU A 251 9.73 -5.98 -24.61
C GLU A 251 8.82 -5.04 -23.79
N SER A 252 8.36 -3.96 -24.41
CA SER A 252 7.45 -3.02 -23.75
C SER A 252 6.10 -3.69 -23.51
N LEU A 253 5.79 -3.99 -22.24
CA LEU A 253 4.43 -4.27 -21.80
C LEU A 253 3.89 -3.07 -21.02
N GLU A 254 2.96 -2.35 -21.65
CA GLU A 254 2.23 -1.25 -21.02
C GLU A 254 1.16 -1.81 -20.07
N ASN A 255 1.58 -2.38 -18.94
CA ASN A 255 0.67 -2.77 -17.88
C ASN A 255 1.07 -2.12 -16.55
N PHE A 256 0.21 -1.22 -16.07
CA PHE A 256 0.43 -0.46 -14.83
C PHE A 256 0.79 -1.35 -13.63
N SER A 257 0.18 -2.55 -13.50
CA SER A 257 0.45 -3.44 -12.36
C SER A 257 1.90 -3.93 -12.27
N LEU A 258 2.65 -3.94 -13.37
CA LEU A 258 4.07 -4.30 -13.39
C LEU A 258 4.96 -3.17 -12.84
N TYR A 259 4.45 -1.94 -12.78
CA TYR A 259 5.18 -0.76 -12.28
C TYR A 259 4.66 -0.30 -10.91
N THR A 260 3.63 -0.95 -10.37
CA THR A 260 3.04 -0.61 -9.08
C THR A 260 3.76 -1.33 -7.95
N PHE A 261 4.42 -0.57 -7.08
CA PHE A 261 4.97 -1.06 -5.81
C PHE A 261 4.34 -0.26 -4.66
N PRO A 262 3.18 -0.70 -4.13
CA PRO A 262 2.37 0.12 -3.23
C PRO A 262 3.10 0.62 -1.97
N PHE A 263 4.10 -0.09 -1.50
CA PHE A 263 4.85 0.27 -0.29
C PHE A 263 6.23 0.86 -0.60
N ASP A 264 6.43 1.41 -1.80
CA ASP A 264 7.51 2.36 -2.02
C ASP A 264 7.32 3.63 -1.16
N LYS A 265 8.39 4.40 -0.99
CA LYS A 265 8.45 5.52 -0.04
C LYS A 265 7.28 6.48 -0.26
N SER A 266 6.47 6.72 0.78
CA SER A 266 5.39 7.72 0.74
C SER A 266 5.94 9.11 0.38
N ILE A 267 5.16 9.86 -0.39
CA ILE A 267 5.43 11.25 -0.77
C ILE A 267 5.52 12.19 0.45
N PHE A 268 5.02 11.77 1.62
CA PHE A 268 5.06 12.56 2.85
C PHE A 268 6.16 12.08 3.81
N GLN A 269 7.14 12.95 4.08
CA GLN A 269 8.22 12.65 5.05
C GLN A 269 7.69 12.32 6.45
N LYS A 270 6.63 12.99 6.91
CA LYS A 270 6.01 12.72 8.21
C LYS A 270 5.54 11.27 8.33
N ILE A 271 4.90 10.75 7.29
CA ILE A 271 4.42 9.36 7.27
C ILE A 271 5.58 8.37 7.15
N ARG A 272 6.61 8.68 6.35
CA ARG A 272 7.86 7.88 6.29
C ARG A 272 8.49 7.72 7.68
N ASN A 273 8.55 8.82 8.45
CA ASN A 273 9.14 8.82 9.79
C ASN A 273 8.40 7.93 10.80
N LEU A 274 7.08 7.70 10.64
CA LEU A 274 6.30 6.83 11.52
C LEU A 274 6.75 5.35 11.46
N TYR A 275 7.34 4.95 10.34
CA TYR A 275 7.70 3.56 10.05
C TYR A 275 9.19 3.33 9.79
N LYS A 276 10.03 4.37 9.93
CA LYS A 276 11.46 4.35 9.56
C LYS A 276 12.23 3.14 10.11
N ASP A 277 11.97 2.75 11.36
CA ASP A 277 12.70 1.67 12.04
C ASP A 277 12.22 0.28 11.62
N LYS A 278 11.14 0.21 10.84
CA LYS A 278 10.48 -1.02 10.36
C LYS A 278 10.32 -1.05 8.85
N TYR A 279 10.87 -0.06 8.16
CA TYR A 279 10.86 0.03 6.71
C TYR A 279 12.21 -0.42 6.16
N ILE A 280 12.18 -1.42 5.30
CA ILE A 280 13.37 -1.94 4.63
C ILE A 280 13.64 -1.07 3.41
N GLU A 281 14.64 -0.20 3.54
CA GLU A 281 15.19 0.52 2.41
C GLU A 281 16.02 -0.41 1.54
N PHE A 282 15.94 -0.22 0.22
CA PHE A 282 16.79 -0.96 -0.71
C PHE A 282 18.23 -0.46 -0.54
N LYS A 283 19.15 -1.38 -0.25
CA LYS A 283 20.58 -1.12 -0.22
C LYS A 283 21.20 -1.88 -1.39
N LYS A 284 21.83 -1.15 -2.31
CA LYS A 284 22.64 -1.73 -3.39
C LYS A 284 23.80 -2.50 -2.77
#